data_AF-A0A168HR02-F1
#
_entry.id   AF-A0A168HR02-F1
#
_cell.length_a   1.000
_cell.length_b   1.000
_cell.length_c   1.000
_cell.angle_alpha   90.00
_cell.angle_beta   90.00
_cell.angle_gamma   90.00
#
_symmetry.space_group_name_H-M   'P 1'
#
loop_
_entity.id
_entity.type
_entity.pdbx_description
1 polymer ?
#
loop_
_entity_poly.entity_id
_entity_poly.type
_entity_poly.pdbx_seq_one_letter_code
_entity_poly.pdbx_strand_id
1 'polypeptide(L)'
;MVRPSPAGNTGRVTDTPFRIGALTLATDVSPADWVVAGTGSFDYTVGSLVPRGFAAYARVFHPAWQGGEEVSWATVARANGRVDHPSMEWISITGSWRYLQSGQQPGLWDTPPLQGSLPIPQAARLAELLAPHTSTAERCWFAVWEGFGALAVPTDRSPLIPMRHRSMVALTGPLSAVTTSLEEPPWEQLASLWWPEDRAWCVATDVDLMSTYVGGSAECIDALTRDHRIEAVAVPADQRITWDSDGLNPTPARGS
;
A
#
# COMPACT_ATOMS: atom_id res chain seq x y z
N MET A 1 -68.42 -8.36 9.69
CA MET A 1 -67.46 -9.37 9.20
C MET A 1 -66.19 -8.63 8.81
N VAL A 2 -65.26 -8.47 9.75
CA VAL A 2 -64.01 -7.71 9.57
C VAL A 2 -62.92 -8.73 9.22
N ARG A 3 -62.27 -8.56 8.06
CA ARG A 3 -61.10 -9.37 7.67
C ARG A 3 -59.88 -8.92 8.48
N PRO A 4 -59.05 -9.83 9.02
CA PRO A 4 -57.81 -9.42 9.66
C PRO A 4 -56.77 -9.05 8.59
N SER A 5 -56.07 -7.93 8.82
CA SER A 5 -54.88 -7.54 8.07
C SER A 5 -53.74 -8.54 8.32
N PRO A 6 -52.92 -8.89 7.30
CA PRO A 6 -51.76 -9.75 7.51
C PRO A 6 -50.69 -8.97 8.27
N ALA A 7 -50.20 -9.55 9.35
CA ALA A 7 -49.04 -9.06 10.09
C ALA A 7 -47.85 -8.96 9.12
N GLY A 8 -47.31 -7.76 8.97
CA GLY A 8 -46.05 -7.54 8.28
C GLY A 8 -44.95 -8.28 9.04
N ASN A 9 -44.44 -9.33 8.41
CA ASN A 9 -43.22 -9.99 8.84
C ASN A 9 -42.06 -9.05 8.52
N THR A 10 -41.77 -8.11 9.42
CA THR A 10 -40.50 -7.37 9.41
C THR A 10 -39.42 -8.35 9.83
N GLY A 11 -38.96 -9.14 8.86
CA GLY A 11 -37.75 -9.93 9.01
C GLY A 11 -36.65 -9.01 9.49
N ARG A 12 -36.09 -9.29 10.68
CA ARG A 12 -34.85 -8.68 11.14
C ARG A 12 -33.83 -8.87 10.02
N VAL A 13 -33.48 -7.77 9.35
CA VAL A 13 -32.19 -7.72 8.64
C VAL A 13 -31.16 -7.99 9.73
N THR A 14 -30.51 -9.14 9.67
CA THR A 14 -29.37 -9.41 10.53
C THR A 14 -28.29 -8.42 10.14
N ASP A 15 -28.08 -7.42 11.00
CA ASP A 15 -27.11 -6.32 10.86
C ASP A 15 -25.67 -6.83 11.07
N THR A 16 -25.35 -7.97 10.45
CA THR A 16 -24.04 -8.59 10.56
C THR A 16 -23.08 -7.76 9.72
N PRO A 17 -22.02 -7.19 10.32
CA PRO A 17 -21.07 -6.40 9.56
C PRO A 17 -20.38 -7.29 8.51
N PHE A 18 -20.15 -6.73 7.32
CA PHE A 18 -19.40 -7.43 6.27
C PHE A 18 -18.00 -7.78 6.78
N ARG A 19 -17.52 -8.98 6.44
CA ARG A 19 -16.20 -9.48 6.83
C ARG A 19 -15.50 -10.17 5.66
N ILE A 20 -14.20 -9.99 5.57
CA ILE A 20 -13.30 -10.68 4.65
C ILE A 20 -12.03 -11.08 5.41
N GLY A 21 -11.74 -12.38 5.48
CA GLY A 21 -10.72 -12.89 6.40
C GLY A 21 -10.98 -12.45 7.85
N ALA A 22 -9.95 -11.86 8.48
CA ALA A 22 -10.04 -11.29 9.83
C ALA A 22 -10.48 -9.81 9.84
N LEU A 23 -10.74 -9.22 8.67
CA LEU A 23 -11.14 -7.82 8.53
C LEU A 23 -12.66 -7.67 8.58
N THR A 24 -13.11 -6.56 9.17
CA THR A 24 -14.51 -6.17 9.28
C THR A 24 -14.69 -4.78 8.67
N LEU A 25 -15.67 -4.61 7.79
CA LEU A 25 -16.00 -3.32 7.17
C LEU A 25 -16.29 -2.26 8.24
N ALA A 26 -15.65 -1.10 8.13
CA ALA A 26 -15.89 0.02 9.03
C ALA A 26 -17.21 0.73 8.67
N THR A 27 -18.00 1.08 9.69
CA THR A 27 -19.23 1.88 9.56
C THR A 27 -19.01 3.36 9.90
N ASP A 28 -17.87 3.69 10.50
CA ASP A 28 -17.38 5.04 10.74
C ASP A 28 -15.93 5.14 10.25
N VAL A 29 -15.63 6.16 9.48
CA VAL A 29 -14.31 6.43 8.91
C VAL A 29 -13.63 7.65 9.53
N SER A 30 -14.25 8.30 10.53
CA SER A 30 -13.64 9.40 11.29
C SER A 30 -12.26 9.08 11.89
N PRO A 31 -11.90 7.81 12.22
CA PRO A 31 -10.54 7.49 12.64
C PRO A 31 -9.47 7.68 11.55
N ALA A 32 -9.86 7.90 10.29
CA ALA A 32 -8.98 8.26 9.19
C ALA A 32 -8.84 9.78 8.97
N ASP A 33 -9.57 10.63 9.69
CA ASP A 33 -9.58 12.09 9.49
C ASP A 33 -8.19 12.71 9.61
N TRP A 34 -7.35 12.17 10.51
CA TRP A 34 -5.98 12.62 10.68
C TRP A 34 -5.10 12.29 9.47
N VAL A 35 -5.38 11.18 8.77
CA VAL A 35 -4.68 10.83 7.54
C VAL A 35 -5.01 11.85 6.47
N VAL A 36 -6.31 12.08 6.24
CA VAL A 36 -6.81 13.03 5.23
C VAL A 36 -6.27 14.43 5.49
N ALA A 37 -6.28 14.89 6.75
CA ALA A 37 -5.73 16.19 7.13
C ALA A 37 -4.21 16.26 6.95
N GLY A 38 -3.49 15.18 7.23
CA GLY A 38 -2.03 15.12 7.20
C GLY A 38 -1.42 14.93 5.81
N THR A 39 -2.16 14.43 4.82
CA THR A 39 -1.68 14.25 3.44
C THR A 39 -1.83 15.47 2.53
N GLY A 40 -2.38 16.58 3.03
CA GLY A 40 -2.35 17.89 2.37
C GLY A 40 -2.88 17.92 0.91
N SER A 41 -2.17 18.64 0.03
CA SER A 41 -2.36 18.61 -1.42
C SER A 41 -1.66 17.41 -2.06
N PHE A 42 -2.23 16.88 -3.14
CA PHE A 42 -1.62 15.78 -3.89
C PHE A 42 -0.47 16.32 -4.75
N ASP A 43 0.66 16.61 -4.11
CA ASP A 43 1.85 17.22 -4.72
C ASP A 43 2.86 16.18 -5.23
N TYR A 44 2.45 14.91 -5.30
CA TYR A 44 3.29 13.77 -5.68
C TYR A 44 4.57 13.70 -4.83
N THR A 45 4.41 13.77 -3.51
CA THR A 45 5.49 13.58 -2.53
C THR A 45 5.15 12.46 -1.56
N VAL A 46 6.15 11.95 -0.83
CA VAL A 46 5.94 10.99 0.26
C VAL A 46 4.84 11.48 1.23
N GLY A 47 4.90 12.76 1.60
CA GLY A 47 3.94 13.43 2.47
C GLY A 47 2.53 13.60 1.90
N SER A 48 2.31 13.29 0.61
CA SER A 48 0.97 13.23 0.00
C SER A 48 0.35 11.82 0.04
N LEU A 49 1.14 10.80 0.38
CA LEU A 49 0.67 9.43 0.59
C LEU A 49 0.58 9.08 2.07
N VAL A 50 1.66 9.37 2.80
CA VAL A 50 1.78 9.15 4.23
C VAL A 50 1.67 10.49 4.95
N PRO A 51 0.81 10.63 5.98
CA PRO A 51 0.62 11.90 6.67
C PRO A 51 1.92 12.56 7.14
N ARG A 52 2.01 13.87 6.98
CA ARG A 52 3.10 14.66 7.54
C ARG A 52 3.04 14.66 9.07
N GLY A 53 4.19 14.65 9.73
CA GLY A 53 4.30 14.75 11.20
C GLY A 53 4.95 13.55 11.89
N PHE A 54 5.28 12.48 11.16
CA PHE A 54 6.13 11.40 11.68
C PHE A 54 7.57 11.87 11.81
N ALA A 55 8.32 11.26 12.73
CA ALA A 55 9.72 11.60 12.98
C ALA A 55 10.64 11.17 11.82
N ALA A 56 10.28 10.09 11.12
CA ALA A 56 11.03 9.55 10.00
C ALA A 56 10.11 8.87 8.98
N TYR A 57 10.62 8.69 7.75
CA TYR A 57 9.93 8.01 6.67
C TYR A 57 10.87 7.05 5.93
N ALA A 58 10.30 5.99 5.36
CA ALA A 58 11.01 5.05 4.49
C ALA A 58 10.23 4.79 3.21
N ARG A 59 10.98 4.48 2.16
CA ARG A 59 10.51 3.84 0.93
C ARG A 59 10.91 2.37 0.97
N VAL A 60 9.93 1.50 0.74
CA VAL A 60 10.08 0.06 0.54
C VAL A 60 9.92 -0.22 -0.95
N PHE A 61 10.96 -0.76 -1.58
CA PHE A 61 10.90 -1.15 -2.99
C PHE A 61 10.20 -2.49 -3.12
N HIS A 62 9.27 -2.63 -4.08
CA HIS A 62 8.69 -3.93 -4.39
C HIS A 62 9.72 -4.74 -5.18
N PRO A 63 10.07 -5.96 -4.79
CA PRO A 63 11.08 -6.74 -5.49
C PRO A 63 10.60 -7.11 -6.90
N ALA A 64 11.55 -7.17 -7.83
CA ALA A 64 11.39 -7.97 -9.04
C ALA A 64 11.58 -9.46 -8.68
N TRP A 65 11.34 -10.38 -9.61
CA TRP A 65 11.52 -11.81 -9.34
C TRP A 65 12.27 -12.51 -10.46
N GLN A 66 13.02 -13.55 -10.09
CA GLN A 66 13.70 -14.45 -11.00
C GLN A 66 13.52 -15.89 -10.52
N GLY A 67 12.79 -16.70 -11.29
CA GLY A 67 12.57 -18.11 -10.95
C GLY A 67 11.94 -18.34 -9.58
N GLY A 68 11.13 -17.38 -9.09
CA GLY A 68 10.51 -17.42 -7.77
C GLY A 68 11.33 -16.83 -6.63
N GLU A 69 12.54 -16.32 -6.90
CA GLU A 69 13.37 -15.62 -5.92
C GLU A 69 13.25 -14.09 -6.09
N GLU A 70 13.25 -13.36 -4.98
CA GLU A 70 13.18 -11.90 -4.98
C GLU A 70 14.49 -11.27 -5.46
N VAL A 71 14.39 -10.25 -6.30
CA VAL A 71 15.50 -9.47 -6.84
C VAL A 71 15.31 -8.01 -6.47
N SER A 72 16.26 -7.48 -5.71
CA SER A 72 16.24 -6.09 -5.25
C SER A 72 16.51 -5.10 -6.39
N TRP A 73 15.96 -3.90 -6.28
CA TRP A 73 16.22 -2.81 -7.21
C TRP A 73 17.70 -2.43 -7.23
N ALA A 74 18.40 -2.46 -6.09
CA ALA A 74 19.84 -2.25 -6.04
C ALA A 74 20.61 -3.29 -6.87
N THR A 75 20.17 -4.56 -6.87
CA THR A 75 20.75 -5.59 -7.73
C THR A 75 20.52 -5.26 -9.20
N VAL A 76 19.30 -4.83 -9.55
CA VAL A 76 18.97 -4.44 -10.94
C VAL A 76 19.74 -3.21 -11.40
N ALA A 77 19.84 -2.19 -10.55
CA ALA A 77 20.59 -0.97 -10.83
C ALA A 77 22.05 -1.30 -11.13
N ARG A 78 22.73 -2.05 -10.24
CA ARG A 78 24.13 -2.43 -10.42
C ARG A 78 24.35 -3.26 -11.68
N ALA A 79 23.46 -4.22 -11.95
CA ALA A 79 23.54 -5.05 -13.16
C ALA A 79 23.44 -4.24 -14.46
N ASN A 80 22.73 -3.11 -14.42
CA ASN A 80 22.55 -2.19 -15.55
C ASN A 80 23.52 -1.00 -15.54
N GLY A 81 24.54 -0.99 -14.67
CA GLY A 81 25.52 0.10 -14.57
C GLY A 81 24.91 1.41 -14.06
N ARG A 82 23.86 1.31 -13.24
CA ARG A 82 23.12 2.42 -12.63
C ARG A 82 23.45 2.53 -11.15
N VAL A 83 23.18 3.69 -10.58
CA VAL A 83 23.41 3.97 -9.16
C VAL A 83 22.18 3.54 -8.37
N ASP A 84 22.39 2.76 -7.30
CA ASP A 84 21.38 2.46 -6.31
C ASP A 84 21.26 3.62 -5.31
N HIS A 85 20.09 4.24 -5.22
CA HIS A 85 19.85 5.39 -4.34
C HIS A 85 18.36 5.55 -4.01
N PRO A 86 17.99 6.35 -3.00
CA PRO A 86 16.62 6.37 -2.49
C PRO A 86 15.53 6.88 -3.46
N SER A 87 15.89 7.71 -4.45
CA SER A 87 14.94 8.23 -5.44
C SER A 87 15.01 7.50 -6.78
N MET A 88 15.68 6.33 -6.83
CA MET A 88 15.81 5.57 -8.06
C MET A 88 14.45 5.09 -8.56
N GLU A 89 14.25 5.11 -9.87
CA GLU A 89 12.99 4.71 -10.50
C GLU A 89 13.18 3.52 -11.43
N TRP A 90 12.20 2.60 -11.47
CA TRP A 90 12.33 1.31 -12.16
C TRP A 90 12.71 1.47 -13.64
N ILE A 91 12.05 2.42 -14.34
CA ILE A 91 12.35 2.70 -15.75
C ILE A 91 13.76 3.28 -15.95
N SER A 92 14.29 4.02 -14.99
CA SER A 92 15.63 4.61 -15.04
C SER A 92 16.70 3.55 -14.80
N ILE A 93 16.48 2.65 -13.83
CA ILE A 93 17.43 1.58 -13.52
C ILE A 93 17.42 0.44 -14.53
N THR A 94 16.31 0.24 -15.24
CA THR A 94 16.22 -0.72 -16.36
C THR A 94 16.50 -0.09 -17.73
N GLY A 95 16.45 1.24 -17.82
CA GLY A 95 16.76 2.00 -19.03
C GLY A 95 15.71 1.92 -20.13
N SER A 96 14.47 1.48 -19.85
CA SER A 96 13.39 1.46 -20.86
C SER A 96 12.00 1.51 -20.23
N TRP A 97 11.08 2.21 -20.90
CA TRP A 97 9.67 2.27 -20.55
C TRP A 97 8.94 0.93 -20.73
N ARG A 98 9.47 0.02 -21.57
CA ARG A 98 8.85 -1.29 -21.81
C ARG A 98 8.72 -2.11 -20.53
N TYR A 99 9.59 -1.84 -19.56
CA TYR A 99 9.70 -2.55 -18.30
C TYR A 99 8.78 -2.04 -17.19
N LEU A 100 8.02 -0.96 -17.45
CA LEU A 100 7.11 -0.39 -16.46
C LEU A 100 5.94 -1.31 -16.10
N GLN A 101 5.50 -2.19 -17.00
CA GLN A 101 4.32 -3.05 -16.72
C GLN A 101 4.51 -4.49 -17.22
N SER A 102 5.54 -4.76 -18.00
CA SER A 102 5.74 -6.06 -18.63
C SER A 102 7.20 -6.27 -19.00
N GLY A 103 7.51 -7.45 -19.54
CA GLY A 103 8.83 -7.78 -20.03
C GLY A 103 9.69 -8.47 -18.96
N GLN A 104 10.93 -8.73 -19.35
CA GLN A 104 11.92 -9.42 -18.56
C GLN A 104 13.32 -8.96 -18.95
N GLN A 105 14.28 -9.18 -18.05
CA GLN A 105 15.70 -9.07 -18.35
C GLN A 105 16.32 -10.45 -18.15
N PRO A 106 16.52 -11.24 -19.23
CA PRO A 106 17.00 -12.61 -19.14
C PRO A 106 18.26 -12.75 -18.27
N GLY A 107 18.21 -13.66 -17.31
CA GLY A 107 19.30 -13.91 -16.37
C GLY A 107 19.36 -12.96 -15.18
N LEU A 108 18.45 -11.98 -15.08
CA LEU A 108 18.38 -11.05 -13.95
C LEU A 108 17.00 -11.06 -13.28
N TRP A 109 15.93 -10.93 -14.06
CA TRP A 109 14.54 -11.00 -13.56
C TRP A 109 13.59 -11.38 -14.71
N ASP A 110 12.57 -12.17 -14.39
CA ASP A 110 11.52 -12.64 -15.30
C ASP A 110 10.16 -12.01 -15.03
N THR A 111 9.98 -11.46 -13.83
CA THR A 111 8.76 -10.78 -13.39
C THR A 111 9.13 -9.40 -12.83
N PRO A 112 8.53 -8.31 -13.32
CA PRO A 112 8.81 -6.97 -12.80
C PRO A 112 8.24 -6.79 -11.38
N PRO A 113 8.66 -5.73 -10.66
CA PRO A 113 8.01 -5.30 -9.43
C PRO A 113 6.50 -5.14 -9.59
N LEU A 114 5.73 -5.58 -8.59
CA LEU A 114 4.28 -5.39 -8.58
C LEU A 114 3.95 -3.90 -8.49
N GLN A 115 3.07 -3.42 -9.37
CA GLN A 115 2.55 -2.05 -9.35
C GLN A 115 1.23 -2.02 -8.55
N GLY A 116 1.06 -1.02 -7.69
CA GLY A 116 -0.21 -0.69 -7.03
C GLY A 116 -0.62 -1.53 -5.82
N SER A 117 0.14 -2.60 -5.52
CA SER A 117 -0.06 -3.43 -4.35
C SER A 117 1.30 -3.88 -3.80
N LEU A 118 1.44 -3.88 -2.48
CA LEU A 118 2.62 -4.44 -1.81
C LEU A 118 2.58 -5.99 -1.96
N PRO A 119 3.64 -6.66 -2.44
CA PRO A 119 3.64 -8.12 -2.53
C PRO A 119 3.41 -8.79 -1.18
N ILE A 120 2.63 -9.88 -1.14
CA ILE A 120 2.28 -10.60 0.10
C ILE A 120 3.48 -10.89 1.01
N PRO A 121 4.61 -11.45 0.51
CA PRO A 121 5.78 -11.71 1.37
C PRO A 121 6.34 -10.43 2.02
N GLN A 122 6.29 -9.31 1.29
CA GLN A 122 6.76 -8.01 1.78
C GLN A 122 5.78 -7.42 2.81
N ALA A 123 4.46 -7.56 2.58
CA ALA A 123 3.43 -7.12 3.53
C ALA A 123 3.55 -7.85 4.88
N ALA A 124 3.76 -9.17 4.85
CA ALA A 124 3.96 -9.97 6.06
C ALA A 124 5.22 -9.53 6.84
N ARG A 125 6.36 -9.38 6.16
CA ARG A 125 7.62 -8.93 6.78
C ARG A 125 7.52 -7.50 7.33
N LEU A 126 6.84 -6.62 6.60
CA LEU A 126 6.61 -5.26 7.04
C LEU A 126 5.74 -5.24 8.31
N ALA A 127 4.66 -6.03 8.36
CA ALA A 127 3.86 -6.17 9.57
C ALA A 127 4.65 -6.73 10.76
N GLU A 128 5.51 -7.73 10.56
CA GLU A 128 6.40 -8.24 11.62
C GLU A 128 7.31 -7.15 12.18
N LEU A 129 7.87 -6.30 11.31
CA LEU A 129 8.76 -5.20 11.70
C LEU A 129 8.04 -4.05 12.38
N LEU A 130 6.78 -3.77 12.01
CA LEU A 130 5.99 -2.67 12.56
C LEU A 130 5.28 -3.05 13.88
N ALA A 131 5.02 -4.34 14.11
CA ALA A 131 4.29 -4.82 15.29
C ALA A 131 4.90 -4.35 16.64
N PRO A 132 6.23 -4.37 16.85
CA PRO A 132 6.85 -3.92 18.11
C PRO A 132 6.70 -2.41 18.35
N HIS A 133 6.35 -1.63 17.33
CA HIS A 133 6.28 -0.16 17.37
C HIS A 133 4.85 0.36 17.55
N THR A 134 3.90 -0.49 17.94
CA THR A 134 2.52 -0.08 18.29
C THR A 134 2.03 -0.84 19.52
N SER A 135 1.18 -0.21 20.30
CA SER A 135 0.45 -0.83 21.42
C SER A 135 -0.89 -1.43 20.99
N THR A 136 -1.32 -1.18 19.74
CA THR A 136 -2.65 -1.55 19.23
C THR A 136 -2.58 -2.44 17.99
N ALA A 137 -1.62 -3.37 17.92
CA ALA A 137 -1.49 -4.29 16.79
C ALA A 137 -2.74 -5.16 16.52
N GLU A 138 -3.59 -5.38 17.51
CA GLU A 138 -4.87 -6.10 17.36
C GLU A 138 -5.99 -5.22 16.77
N ARG A 139 -5.75 -3.92 16.59
CA ARG A 139 -6.70 -2.96 16.03
C ARG A 139 -5.98 -2.03 15.06
N CYS A 140 -5.93 -2.46 13.81
CA CYS A 140 -5.44 -1.70 12.68
C CYS A 140 -6.59 -1.36 11.73
N TRP A 141 -6.40 -0.27 11.00
CA TRP A 141 -7.23 0.18 9.90
C TRP A 141 -6.58 -0.22 8.59
N PHE A 142 -7.40 -0.68 7.65
CA PHE A 142 -6.99 -1.12 6.32
C PHE A 142 -7.92 -0.47 5.31
N ALA A 143 -7.38 0.26 4.36
CA ALA A 143 -8.14 1.01 3.39
C ALA A 143 -7.69 0.66 1.97
N VAL A 144 -8.66 0.50 1.07
CA VAL A 144 -8.45 0.13 -0.32
C VAL A 144 -9.21 1.09 -1.22
N TRP A 145 -8.58 1.50 -2.33
CA TRP A 145 -9.20 2.43 -3.27
C TRP A 145 -10.44 1.82 -3.92
N GLU A 146 -11.57 2.52 -3.89
CA GLU A 146 -12.84 2.04 -4.47
C GLU A 146 -12.79 1.82 -5.99
N GLY A 147 -11.75 2.35 -6.66
CA GLY A 147 -11.60 2.28 -8.12
C GLY A 147 -10.99 0.97 -8.64
N PHE A 148 -10.58 0.05 -7.76
CA PHE A 148 -10.17 -1.29 -8.18
C PHE A 148 -11.37 -2.07 -8.74
N GLY A 149 -11.14 -2.78 -9.85
CA GLY A 149 -12.21 -3.30 -10.71
C GLY A 149 -12.90 -4.56 -10.19
N ALA A 150 -12.29 -5.29 -9.26
CA ALA A 150 -12.78 -6.57 -8.77
C ALA A 150 -12.89 -6.63 -7.24
N LEU A 151 -13.18 -5.49 -6.58
CA LEU A 151 -13.30 -5.44 -5.12
C LEU A 151 -14.32 -6.45 -4.58
N ALA A 152 -13.87 -7.26 -3.63
CA ALA A 152 -14.70 -8.18 -2.85
C ALA A 152 -15.42 -7.45 -1.70
N VAL A 153 -14.97 -6.22 -1.36
CA VAL A 153 -15.58 -5.37 -0.34
C VAL A 153 -16.73 -4.56 -0.93
N PRO A 154 -17.86 -4.39 -0.20
CA PRO A 154 -18.96 -3.58 -0.68
C PRO A 154 -18.55 -2.10 -0.74
N THR A 155 -18.73 -1.48 -1.91
CA THR A 155 -18.51 -0.04 -2.13
C THR A 155 -19.82 0.74 -2.09
N ASP A 156 -20.93 0.13 -2.56
CA ASP A 156 -22.24 0.77 -2.59
C ASP A 156 -22.73 1.08 -1.17
N ARG A 157 -22.93 2.36 -0.88
CA ARG A 157 -23.39 2.91 0.42
C ARG A 157 -22.42 2.71 1.60
N SER A 158 -21.20 2.24 1.36
CA SER A 158 -20.16 2.20 2.39
C SER A 158 -19.64 3.61 2.69
N PRO A 159 -19.31 3.95 3.94
CA PRO A 159 -18.60 5.19 4.24
C PRO A 159 -17.20 5.13 3.60
N LEU A 160 -16.80 6.21 2.95
CA LEU A 160 -15.52 6.31 2.24
C LEU A 160 -14.61 7.31 2.95
N ILE A 161 -13.34 6.94 3.09
CA ILE A 161 -12.29 7.90 3.45
C ILE A 161 -12.09 8.80 2.23
N PRO A 162 -12.27 10.13 2.34
CA PRO A 162 -12.21 11.05 1.21
C PRO A 162 -10.77 11.44 0.85
N MET A 163 -9.91 10.43 0.59
CA MET A 163 -8.56 10.66 0.07
C MET A 163 -8.65 11.30 -1.32
N ARG A 164 -7.83 12.33 -1.58
CA ARG A 164 -7.85 13.03 -2.87
C ARG A 164 -7.58 12.06 -4.02
N HIS A 165 -8.47 12.04 -5.02
CA HIS A 165 -8.41 11.17 -6.20
C HIS A 165 -8.46 9.66 -5.95
N ARG A 166 -8.56 9.24 -4.68
CA ARG A 166 -8.43 7.84 -4.24
C ARG A 166 -9.38 7.51 -3.10
N SER A 167 -10.66 7.87 -3.17
CA SER A 167 -11.65 7.53 -2.12
C SER A 167 -11.54 6.05 -1.72
N MET A 168 -11.44 5.77 -0.41
CA MET A 168 -11.12 4.41 0.04
C MET A 168 -12.23 3.81 0.91
N VAL A 169 -12.53 2.54 0.68
CA VAL A 169 -13.32 1.73 1.62
C VAL A 169 -12.40 1.32 2.76
N ALA A 170 -12.87 1.43 4.00
CA ALA A 170 -12.11 1.11 5.20
C ALA A 170 -12.61 -0.16 5.89
N LEU A 171 -11.67 -0.95 6.39
CA LEU A 171 -11.89 -2.12 7.21
C LEU A 171 -11.01 -2.03 8.47
N THR A 172 -11.37 -2.80 9.48
CA THR A 172 -10.62 -2.92 10.72
C THR A 172 -10.34 -4.38 11.06
N GLY A 173 -9.20 -4.63 11.70
CA GLY A 173 -8.81 -5.97 12.13
C GLY A 173 -7.41 -6.00 12.74
N PRO A 174 -6.89 -7.18 13.11
CA PRO A 174 -5.54 -7.30 13.61
C PRO A 174 -4.51 -7.08 12.48
N LEU A 175 -3.32 -6.63 12.85
CA LEU A 175 -2.18 -6.46 11.95
C LEU A 175 -1.84 -7.74 11.18
N SER A 176 -2.05 -8.91 11.79
CA SER A 176 -1.87 -10.22 11.14
C SER A 176 -2.78 -10.42 9.91
N ALA A 177 -3.80 -9.59 9.71
CA ALA A 177 -4.69 -9.63 8.57
C ALA A 177 -4.16 -8.85 7.34
N VAL A 178 -2.97 -8.25 7.40
CA VAL A 178 -2.42 -7.39 6.32
C VAL A 178 -2.34 -8.07 4.94
N THR A 179 -2.20 -9.40 4.90
CA THR A 179 -2.11 -10.17 3.66
C THR A 179 -3.49 -10.60 3.11
N THR A 180 -4.59 -10.07 3.67
CA THR A 180 -5.94 -10.35 3.19
C THR A 180 -6.16 -9.64 1.85
N SER A 181 -6.38 -10.40 0.78
CA SER A 181 -6.83 -9.83 -0.49
C SER A 181 -8.22 -9.20 -0.33
N LEU A 182 -8.39 -8.02 -0.91
CA LEU A 182 -9.64 -7.25 -0.94
C LEU A 182 -10.31 -7.27 -2.31
N GLU A 183 -9.75 -8.01 -3.27
CA GLU A 183 -10.36 -8.33 -4.57
C GLU A 183 -10.74 -9.81 -4.68
N GLU A 184 -11.73 -10.09 -5.51
CA GLU A 184 -12.17 -11.45 -5.85
C GLU A 184 -11.14 -12.16 -6.74
N PRO A 185 -10.90 -13.48 -6.53
CA PRO A 185 -10.05 -14.26 -7.41
C PRO A 185 -10.48 -14.16 -8.88
N PRO A 186 -9.52 -14.13 -9.84
CA PRO A 186 -8.10 -14.41 -9.67
C PRO A 186 -7.25 -13.18 -9.30
N TRP A 187 -7.86 -12.03 -9.03
CA TRP A 187 -7.15 -10.81 -8.70
C TRP A 187 -6.72 -10.80 -7.23
N GLU A 188 -5.65 -10.09 -6.94
CA GLU A 188 -5.09 -9.98 -5.59
C GLU A 188 -4.67 -8.54 -5.33
N GLN A 189 -5.36 -7.89 -4.39
CA GLN A 189 -5.07 -6.52 -3.99
C GLN A 189 -5.09 -6.42 -2.47
N LEU A 190 -3.96 -6.02 -1.88
CA LEU A 190 -3.89 -5.74 -0.46
C LEU A 190 -4.35 -4.31 -0.17
N ALA A 191 -4.51 -3.99 1.11
CA ALA A 191 -4.83 -2.63 1.53
C ALA A 191 -3.78 -1.63 1.02
N SER A 192 -4.25 -0.56 0.35
CA SER A 192 -3.43 0.53 -0.16
C SER A 192 -2.95 1.46 0.95
N LEU A 193 -3.67 1.53 2.07
CA LEU A 193 -3.34 2.40 3.21
C LEU A 193 -3.69 1.66 4.50
N TRP A 194 -2.78 1.63 5.47
CA TRP A 194 -3.03 0.97 6.75
C TRP A 194 -2.21 1.55 7.90
N TRP A 195 -2.79 1.54 9.10
CA TRP A 195 -2.22 2.13 10.32
C TRP A 195 -2.84 1.50 11.58
N PRO A 196 -2.16 1.50 12.73
CA PRO A 196 -2.72 1.03 13.99
C PRO A 196 -3.58 2.13 14.64
N GLU A 197 -4.52 1.76 15.53
CA GLU A 197 -5.40 2.69 16.24
C GLU A 197 -4.64 3.83 16.95
N ASP A 198 -3.48 3.53 17.54
CA ASP A 198 -2.63 4.51 18.22
C ASP A 198 -1.80 5.41 17.29
N ARG A 199 -1.94 5.24 15.96
CA ARG A 199 -1.30 6.04 14.90
C ARG A 199 0.24 6.09 15.00
N ALA A 200 0.85 5.07 15.60
CA ALA A 200 2.30 5.03 15.80
C ALA A 200 3.10 4.98 14.49
N TRP A 201 2.49 4.46 13.42
CA TRP A 201 3.03 4.42 12.07
C TRP A 201 1.90 4.44 11.03
N CYS A 202 2.24 4.65 9.76
CA CYS A 202 1.30 4.59 8.65
C CYS A 202 2.00 4.09 7.40
N VAL A 203 1.34 3.18 6.68
CA VAL A 203 1.84 2.55 5.45
C VAL A 203 0.93 2.90 4.29
N ALA A 204 1.50 3.31 3.16
CA ALA A 204 0.77 3.66 1.96
C ALA A 204 1.42 3.14 0.68
N THR A 205 0.62 2.54 -0.19
CA THR A 205 0.97 2.09 -1.55
C THR A 205 -0.03 2.71 -2.52
N ASP A 206 0.42 3.62 -3.37
CA ASP A 206 -0.44 4.18 -4.43
C ASP A 206 -0.52 3.21 -5.62
N VAL A 207 -1.67 3.19 -6.28
CA VAL A 207 -1.96 2.33 -7.43
C VAL A 207 -0.95 2.48 -8.58
N ASP A 208 -0.33 3.65 -8.71
CA ASP A 208 0.61 3.93 -9.79
C ASP A 208 2.07 3.53 -9.45
N LEU A 209 2.35 3.06 -8.22
CA LEU A 209 3.72 2.89 -7.72
C LEU A 209 4.16 1.44 -7.58
N MET A 210 5.46 1.22 -7.76
CA MET A 210 6.16 -0.03 -7.47
C MET A 210 6.93 0.05 -6.14
N SER A 211 6.42 0.87 -5.23
CA SER A 211 7.02 1.09 -3.92
C SER A 211 5.93 1.44 -2.92
N THR A 212 6.20 1.08 -1.68
CA THR A 212 5.37 1.39 -0.52
C THR A 212 6.10 2.36 0.39
N TYR A 213 5.38 3.27 1.03
CA TYR A 213 5.96 4.27 1.91
C TYR A 213 5.48 4.05 3.34
N VAL A 214 6.37 4.30 4.29
CA VAL A 214 6.12 4.11 5.72
C VAL A 214 6.52 5.39 6.45
N GLY A 215 5.65 5.89 7.33
CA GLY A 215 5.98 6.95 8.29
C GLY A 215 5.88 6.38 9.70
N GLY A 216 6.80 6.75 10.58
CA GLY A 216 6.81 6.25 11.96
C GLY A 216 7.81 6.99 12.85
N SER A 217 8.08 6.42 14.04
CA SER A 217 9.17 6.89 14.88
C SER A 217 10.53 6.67 14.19
N ALA A 218 11.57 7.38 14.66
CA ALA A 218 12.92 7.14 14.17
C ALA A 218 13.34 5.68 14.36
N GLU A 219 13.07 5.10 15.54
CA GLU A 219 13.38 3.70 15.86
C GLU A 219 12.65 2.71 14.94
N CYS A 220 11.40 2.99 14.60
CA CYS A 220 10.61 2.17 13.67
C CYS A 220 11.23 2.14 12.26
N ILE A 221 11.61 3.31 11.75
CA ILE A 221 12.23 3.43 10.41
C ILE A 221 13.66 2.88 10.42
N ASP A 222 14.38 3.05 11.51
CA ASP A 222 15.72 2.53 11.75
C ASP A 222 15.75 1.00 11.74
N ALA A 223 14.76 0.36 12.37
CA ALA A 223 14.56 -1.09 12.31
C ALA A 223 14.22 -1.58 10.89
N LEU A 224 13.31 -0.88 10.21
CA LEU A 224 12.90 -1.22 8.85
C LEU A 224 14.07 -1.16 7.85
N THR A 225 14.88 -0.10 7.91
CA THR A 225 16.02 0.11 6.99
C THR A 225 17.23 -0.78 7.27
N ARG A 226 17.27 -1.48 8.41
CA ARG A 226 18.30 -2.47 8.75
C ARG A 226 17.94 -3.91 8.38
N ASP A 227 16.66 -4.22 8.20
CA ASP A 227 16.25 -5.60 7.92
C ASP A 227 16.54 -5.95 6.46
N HIS A 228 17.41 -6.93 6.24
CA HIS A 228 17.83 -7.36 4.90
C HIS A 228 16.77 -8.18 4.14
N ARG A 229 15.66 -8.55 4.77
CA ARG A 229 14.55 -9.26 4.13
C ARG A 229 13.61 -8.31 3.37
N ILE A 230 13.78 -7.00 3.51
CA ILE A 230 13.02 -5.97 2.81
C ILE A 230 13.96 -4.88 2.30
N GLU A 231 13.85 -4.49 1.03
CA GLU A 231 14.67 -3.41 0.50
C GLU A 231 14.03 -2.06 0.86
N ALA A 232 14.46 -1.50 1.99
CA ALA A 232 13.95 -0.24 2.50
C ALA A 232 15.05 0.82 2.67
N VAL A 233 14.71 2.07 2.37
CA VAL A 233 15.62 3.22 2.47
C VAL A 233 14.91 4.39 3.13
N ALA A 234 15.63 5.15 3.96
CA ALA A 234 15.10 6.37 4.55
C ALA A 234 14.93 7.46 3.48
N VAL A 235 13.82 8.19 3.55
CA VAL A 235 13.46 9.26 2.60
C VAL A 235 12.87 10.44 3.35
N PRO A 236 13.03 11.69 2.88
CA PRO A 236 12.33 12.82 3.47
C PRO A 236 10.87 12.88 3.01
N ALA A 237 10.00 13.49 3.82
CA ALA A 237 8.56 13.60 3.51
C ALA A 237 8.25 14.44 2.26
N ASP A 238 9.18 15.26 1.80
CA ASP A 238 9.06 16.07 0.58
C ASP A 238 9.71 15.42 -0.66
N GLN A 239 10.28 14.21 -0.53
CA GLN A 239 10.78 13.48 -1.69
C GLN A 239 9.65 13.25 -2.69
N ARG A 240 9.92 13.57 -3.96
CA ARG A 240 9.02 13.29 -5.08
C ARG A 240 8.94 11.79 -5.33
N ILE A 241 7.76 11.32 -5.72
CA ILE A 241 7.45 9.89 -5.94
C ILE A 241 7.10 9.58 -7.41
N THR A 242 7.35 10.52 -8.30
CA THR A 242 7.05 10.40 -9.73
C THR A 242 8.17 9.69 -10.47
N TRP A 243 7.86 9.08 -11.61
CA TRP A 243 8.84 8.37 -12.46
C TRP A 243 10.05 9.22 -12.91
N ASP A 244 9.97 10.54 -12.83
CA ASP A 244 11.04 11.51 -13.14
C ASP A 244 11.81 12.01 -11.92
N SER A 245 11.64 11.40 -10.73
CA SER A 245 12.35 11.78 -9.51
C SER A 245 13.79 11.26 -9.43
N ASP A 246 14.17 10.34 -10.31
CA ASP A 246 15.53 9.81 -10.36
C ASP A 246 16.48 10.85 -10.97
N GLY A 247 17.20 11.56 -10.10
CA GLY A 247 18.16 12.58 -10.50
C GLY A 247 19.55 12.05 -10.84
N LEU A 248 19.84 10.76 -10.57
CA LEU A 248 21.17 10.17 -10.79
C LEU A 248 21.18 9.23 -12.00
N ASN A 249 20.10 8.52 -12.25
CA ASN A 249 19.93 7.68 -13.44
C ASN A 249 18.98 8.37 -14.41
N PRO A 250 19.42 8.67 -15.65
CA PRO A 250 18.61 9.41 -16.60
C PRO A 250 17.37 8.61 -16.99
N THR A 251 16.21 9.28 -17.02
CA THR A 251 15.00 8.67 -17.54
C THR A 251 15.16 8.33 -19.02
N PRO A 252 14.79 7.12 -19.45
CA PRO A 252 14.85 6.75 -20.87
C PRO A 252 13.89 7.58 -21.73
N ALA A 253 14.22 7.73 -23.01
CA ALA A 253 13.33 8.37 -23.97
C ALA A 253 12.06 7.52 -24.16
N ARG A 254 10.91 8.18 -24.36
CA ARG A 254 9.65 7.45 -24.64
C ARG A 254 9.79 6.70 -25.99
N GLY A 255 9.57 5.38 -25.98
CA GLY A 255 9.64 4.52 -27.16
C GLY A 255 10.93 3.68 -27.29
N SER A 256 11.86 3.78 -26.33
CA SER A 256 13.02 2.88 -26.19
C SER A 256 12.67 1.54 -25.56
#